data_AF-A0A535ZX18-F1
#
_entry.id   AF-A0A535ZX18-F1
#
_cell.length_a   1.000
_cell.length_b   1.000
_cell.length_c   1.000
_cell.angle_alpha   90.00
_cell.angle_beta   90.00
_cell.angle_gamma   90.00
#
_symmetry.space_group_name_H-M   'P 1'
#
loop_
_entity.id
_entity.type
_entity.pdbx_description
1 polymer ?
#
loop_
_entity_poly.entity_id
_entity_poly.type
_entity_poly.pdbx_seq_one_letter_code
_entity_poly.pdbx_strand_id
1 'polypeptide(L)'
;MDRRRLRAIARRLAKAYGTPPPPRHLPPLEELVLTVLSQHTSDTNRDRAYADLRRRFADWDEVADAPLPALARAIRRGGLGPTKAVRIRAMLRGIRDGGVPLDDRAFTTMTDQGLWDTLVALAVATQASFQESVADDEMYPLHMNLIRHGREVCTAERPRCSECVLRDLCPRIGVTSSR
;
A
#
# COMPACT_ATOMS: atom_id res chain seq x y z
N MET A 1 11.62 -1.59 -20.85
CA MET A 1 10.27 -1.52 -21.45
C MET A 1 10.19 -0.26 -22.31
N ASP A 2 9.71 -0.34 -23.54
CA ASP A 2 9.63 0.81 -24.45
C ASP A 2 8.70 1.91 -23.88
N ARG A 3 9.20 3.16 -23.77
CA ARG A 3 8.43 4.33 -23.28
C ARG A 3 7.18 4.60 -24.12
N ARG A 4 7.15 4.23 -25.40
CA ARG A 4 5.95 4.37 -26.25
C ARG A 4 4.87 3.35 -25.84
N ARG A 5 5.28 2.10 -25.58
CA ARG A 5 4.37 1.05 -25.08
C ARG A 5 3.77 1.41 -23.72
N LEU A 6 4.58 1.94 -22.79
CA LEU A 6 4.08 2.35 -21.48
C LEU A 6 3.02 3.45 -21.56
N ARG A 7 3.26 4.48 -22.39
CA ARG A 7 2.27 5.54 -22.65
C ARG A 7 0.99 5.01 -23.31
N ALA A 8 1.11 4.06 -24.23
CA ALA A 8 -0.06 3.41 -24.84
C ALA A 8 -0.89 2.63 -23.81
N ILE A 9 -0.23 1.90 -22.90
CA ILE A 9 -0.88 1.22 -21.77
C ILE A 9 -1.61 2.22 -20.88
N ALA A 10 -0.93 3.29 -20.44
CA ALA A 10 -1.51 4.31 -19.58
C ALA A 10 -2.78 4.92 -20.17
N ARG A 11 -2.75 5.33 -21.45
CA ARG A 11 -3.91 5.91 -22.15
C ARG A 11 -5.09 4.95 -22.23
N ARG A 12 -4.85 3.67 -22.52
CA ARG A 12 -5.93 2.67 -22.64
C ARG A 12 -6.56 2.35 -21.29
N LEU A 13 -5.74 2.25 -20.26
CA LEU A 13 -6.22 2.06 -18.89
C LEU A 13 -7.01 3.27 -18.40
N ALA A 14 -6.53 4.50 -18.65
CA ALA A 14 -7.27 5.72 -18.33
C ALA A 14 -8.61 5.79 -19.08
N LYS A 15 -8.66 5.40 -20.36
CA LYS A 15 -9.92 5.32 -21.13
C LYS A 15 -10.89 4.28 -20.56
N ALA A 16 -10.39 3.16 -20.04
CA ALA A 16 -11.22 2.07 -19.54
C ALA A 16 -11.75 2.32 -18.12
N TYR A 17 -10.93 2.89 -17.23
CA TYR A 17 -11.21 3.01 -15.80
C TYR A 17 -11.44 4.45 -15.33
N GLY A 18 -11.12 5.44 -16.18
CA GLY A 18 -11.19 6.86 -15.86
C GLY A 18 -10.01 7.35 -15.04
N THR A 19 -10.16 8.57 -14.53
CA THR A 19 -9.25 9.17 -13.56
C THR A 19 -9.62 8.68 -12.17
N PRO A 20 -8.70 8.01 -11.44
CA PRO A 20 -8.97 7.64 -10.05
C PRO A 20 -9.17 8.89 -9.19
N PRO A 21 -9.89 8.79 -8.06
CA PRO A 21 -9.96 9.88 -7.10
C PRO A 21 -8.55 10.28 -6.65
N PRO A 22 -8.32 11.54 -6.27
CA PRO A 22 -7.03 11.95 -5.73
C PRO A 22 -6.64 11.08 -4.53
N PRO A 23 -5.33 10.86 -4.30
CA PRO A 23 -4.88 10.11 -3.14
C PRO A 23 -5.43 10.74 -1.86
N ARG A 24 -5.93 9.89 -0.97
CA ARG A 24 -6.39 10.34 0.35
C ARG A 24 -5.15 10.48 1.24
N HIS A 25 -4.95 11.67 1.77
CA HIS A 25 -3.96 11.89 2.82
C HIS A 25 -4.61 11.63 4.18
N LEU A 26 -4.09 10.65 4.91
CA LEU A 26 -4.48 10.36 6.28
C LEU A 26 -3.38 10.89 7.23
N PRO A 27 -3.66 11.00 8.54
CA PRO A 27 -2.61 11.26 9.52
C PRO A 27 -1.43 10.28 9.31
N PRO A 28 -0.16 10.72 9.41
CA PRO A 28 1.00 9.92 8.98
C PRO A 28 1.09 8.52 9.60
N LEU A 29 0.74 8.39 10.90
CA LEU A 29 0.74 7.10 11.59
C LEU A 29 -0.36 6.15 11.07
N GLU A 30 -1.51 6.69 10.68
CA GLU A 30 -2.56 5.91 10.03
C GLU A 30 -2.09 5.38 8.67
N GLU A 31 -1.46 6.22 7.85
CA GLU A 31 -0.91 5.80 6.55
C GLU A 31 0.15 4.72 6.70
N LEU A 32 1.07 4.87 7.67
CA LEU A 32 2.13 3.92 7.93
C LEU A 32 1.57 2.54 8.33
N VAL A 33 0.60 2.53 9.25
CA VAL A 33 -0.03 1.28 9.71
C VAL A 33 -0.87 0.65 8.61
N LEU A 34 -1.66 1.43 7.86
CA LEU A 34 -2.42 0.94 6.71
C LEU A 34 -1.51 0.36 5.62
N THR A 35 -0.33 0.94 5.42
CA THR A 35 0.67 0.43 4.47
C THR A 35 1.13 -0.96 4.88
N VAL A 36 1.47 -1.19 6.15
CA VAL A 36 1.83 -2.54 6.63
C VAL A 36 0.64 -3.51 6.57
N LEU A 37 -0.57 -3.05 6.91
CA LEU A 37 -1.76 -3.87 6.82
C LEU A 37 -2.10 -4.27 5.38
N SER A 38 -1.77 -3.43 4.39
CA SER A 38 -2.04 -3.68 2.96
C SER A 38 -1.16 -4.77 2.33
N GLN A 39 -0.05 -5.15 2.98
CA GLN A 39 0.85 -6.17 2.46
C GLN A 39 0.15 -7.54 2.38
N HIS A 40 0.16 -8.16 1.21
CA HIS A 40 -0.45 -9.48 0.96
C HIS A 40 -1.90 -9.62 1.45
N THR A 41 -2.74 -8.61 1.16
CA THR A 41 -4.16 -8.65 1.49
C THR A 41 -5.01 -7.90 0.47
N SER A 42 -6.34 -8.01 0.59
CA SER A 42 -7.28 -7.18 -0.17
C SER A 42 -7.61 -5.90 0.57
N ASP A 43 -8.02 -4.85 -0.14
CA ASP A 43 -8.43 -3.58 0.48
C ASP A 43 -9.54 -3.80 1.51
N THR A 44 -10.54 -4.62 1.20
CA THR A 44 -11.61 -4.99 2.13
C THR A 44 -11.08 -5.60 3.43
N ASN A 45 -10.07 -6.46 3.35
CA ASN A 45 -9.48 -7.10 4.51
C ASN A 45 -8.55 -6.17 5.30
N ARG A 46 -7.79 -5.31 4.60
CA ARG A 46 -7.01 -4.21 5.19
C ARG A 46 -7.91 -3.30 6.01
N ASP A 47 -9.00 -2.81 5.40
CA ASP A 47 -9.91 -1.84 6.02
C ASP A 47 -10.62 -2.44 7.25
N ARG A 48 -11.05 -3.70 7.14
CA ARG A 48 -11.61 -4.44 8.29
C ARG A 48 -10.60 -4.64 9.41
N ALA A 49 -9.35 -4.98 9.09
CA ALA A 49 -8.28 -5.16 10.07
C ALA A 49 -7.92 -3.83 10.77
N TYR A 50 -7.85 -2.74 10.02
CA TYR A 50 -7.62 -1.41 10.58
C TYR A 50 -8.77 -1.00 11.51
N ALA A 51 -10.02 -1.19 11.08
CA ALA A 51 -11.18 -0.89 11.90
C ALA A 51 -11.25 -1.76 13.18
N ASP A 52 -10.89 -3.05 13.08
CA ASP A 52 -10.76 -3.94 14.26
C ASP A 52 -9.65 -3.46 15.22
N LEU A 53 -8.51 -2.99 14.69
CA LEU A 53 -7.40 -2.42 15.46
C LEU A 53 -7.84 -1.17 16.24
N ARG A 54 -8.42 -0.18 15.56
CA ARG A 54 -8.84 1.09 16.17
C ARG A 54 -10.04 0.93 17.10
N ARG A 55 -10.85 -0.12 16.95
CA ARG A 55 -11.87 -0.49 17.95
C ARG A 55 -11.26 -1.08 19.22
N ARG A 56 -10.11 -1.76 19.11
CA ARG A 56 -9.49 -2.48 20.22
C ARG A 56 -8.56 -1.60 21.06
N PHE A 57 -7.91 -0.63 20.44
CA PHE A 57 -6.91 0.25 21.06
C PHE A 57 -7.28 1.70 20.82
N ALA A 58 -7.33 2.51 21.88
CA ALA A 58 -7.82 3.88 21.84
C ALA A 58 -6.86 4.81 21.07
N ASP A 59 -5.57 4.67 21.34
CA ASP A 59 -4.49 5.48 20.77
C ASP A 59 -3.34 4.60 20.25
N TRP A 60 -2.30 5.24 19.72
CA TRP A 60 -1.14 4.55 19.16
C TRP A 60 -0.15 4.09 20.23
N ASP A 61 -0.12 4.71 21.40
CA ASP A 61 0.68 4.25 22.53
C ASP A 61 0.19 2.89 23.03
N GLU A 62 -1.12 2.71 23.15
CA GLU A 62 -1.72 1.40 23.47
C GLU A 62 -1.35 0.34 22.42
N VAL A 63 -1.28 0.70 21.14
CA VAL A 63 -0.85 -0.22 20.07
C VAL A 63 0.64 -0.54 20.20
N ALA A 64 1.48 0.46 20.50
CA ALA A 64 2.92 0.31 20.71
C ALA A 64 3.23 -0.58 21.92
N ASP A 65 2.38 -0.57 22.94
CA ASP A 65 2.57 -1.36 24.17
C ASP A 65 1.74 -2.64 24.23
N ALA A 66 0.89 -2.88 23.23
CA ALA A 66 0.09 -4.08 23.13
C ALA A 66 0.94 -5.37 23.18
N PRO A 67 0.49 -6.40 23.93
CA PRO A 67 1.02 -7.74 23.80
C PRO A 67 0.87 -8.24 22.36
N LEU A 68 1.93 -8.80 21.75
CA LEU A 68 1.90 -9.28 20.37
C LEU A 68 0.71 -10.19 20.05
N PRO A 69 0.30 -11.14 20.92
CA PRO A 69 -0.87 -11.98 20.64
C PRO A 69 -2.18 -11.19 20.54
N ALA A 70 -2.33 -10.13 21.35
CA ALA A 70 -3.51 -9.27 21.32
C ALA A 70 -3.54 -8.42 20.04
N LEU A 71 -2.40 -7.82 19.68
CA LEU A 71 -2.27 -7.04 18.44
C LEU A 71 -2.49 -7.92 17.20
N ALA A 72 -1.86 -9.09 17.14
CA ALA A 72 -2.02 -10.05 16.03
C ALA A 72 -3.47 -10.51 15.87
N ARG A 73 -4.21 -10.69 16.99
CA ARG A 73 -5.63 -11.04 16.96
C ARG A 73 -6.49 -9.89 16.44
N ALA A 74 -6.19 -8.65 16.83
CA ALA A 74 -6.92 -7.47 16.35
C ALA A 74 -6.82 -7.31 14.83
N ILE A 75 -5.64 -7.56 14.25
CA ILE A 75 -5.41 -7.39 12.81
C ILE A 75 -5.58 -8.67 11.97
N ARG A 76 -6.09 -9.76 12.57
CA ARG A 76 -6.10 -11.10 11.95
C ARG A 76 -6.76 -11.15 10.56
N ARG A 77 -7.76 -10.30 10.31
CA ARG A 77 -8.48 -10.24 9.02
C ARG A 77 -7.59 -9.78 7.88
N GLY A 78 -6.54 -9.03 8.18
CA GLY A 78 -5.58 -8.56 7.19
C GLY A 78 -4.61 -9.64 6.71
N GLY A 79 -4.63 -10.84 7.30
CA GLY A 79 -3.66 -11.91 7.02
C GLY A 79 -2.27 -11.60 7.57
N LEU A 80 -1.44 -12.64 7.76
CA LEU A 80 -0.08 -12.53 8.32
C LEU A 80 -0.02 -11.78 9.68
N GLY A 81 -1.04 -11.95 10.51
CA GLY A 81 -1.23 -11.20 11.76
C GLY A 81 -0.01 -11.18 12.68
N PRO A 82 0.64 -12.34 12.99
CA PRO A 82 1.84 -12.35 13.84
C PRO A 82 2.99 -11.49 13.28
N THR A 83 3.32 -11.62 12.00
CA THR A 83 4.39 -10.86 11.34
C THR A 83 4.07 -9.36 11.30
N LYS A 84 2.83 -9.00 10.94
CA LYS A 84 2.39 -7.61 10.89
C LYS A 84 2.36 -6.98 12.28
N ALA A 85 1.97 -7.72 13.32
CA ALA A 85 1.94 -7.22 14.70
C ALA A 85 3.34 -6.88 15.21
N VAL A 86 4.33 -7.74 14.94
CA VAL A 86 5.74 -7.46 15.28
C VAL A 86 6.22 -6.19 14.60
N ARG A 87 5.97 -6.05 13.29
CA ARG A 87 6.37 -4.86 12.51
C ARG A 87 5.70 -3.59 13.00
N ILE A 88 4.37 -3.58 13.12
CA ILE A 88 3.60 -2.41 13.58
C ILE A 88 4.11 -1.95 14.94
N ARG A 89 4.27 -2.86 15.90
CA ARG A 89 4.75 -2.52 17.23
C ARG A 89 6.18 -1.99 17.22
N ALA A 90 7.08 -2.62 16.46
CA ALA A 90 8.47 -2.18 16.36
C ALA A 90 8.59 -0.78 15.74
N MET A 91 7.80 -0.49 14.69
CA MET A 91 7.75 0.83 14.06
C MET A 91 7.29 1.91 15.04
N LEU A 92 6.14 1.70 15.70
CA LEU A 92 5.59 2.69 16.63
C LEU A 92 6.53 2.93 17.82
N ARG A 93 7.15 1.87 18.35
CA ARG A 93 8.17 2.03 19.40
C ARG A 93 9.39 2.79 18.90
N GLY A 94 9.94 2.46 17.73
CA GLY A 94 11.09 3.18 17.18
C GLY A 94 10.80 4.67 16.92
N ILE A 95 9.59 5.01 16.47
CA ILE A 95 9.13 6.40 16.31
C ILE A 95 9.11 7.11 17.67
N ARG A 96 8.47 6.49 18.67
CA ARG A 96 8.36 7.03 20.03
C ARG A 96 9.72 7.19 20.71
N ASP A 97 10.58 6.18 20.61
CA ASP A 97 11.92 6.17 21.18
C ASP A 97 12.84 7.20 20.49
N GLY A 98 12.55 7.56 19.24
CA GLY A 98 13.15 8.67 18.50
C GLY A 98 12.63 10.06 18.90
N GLY A 99 11.74 10.16 19.90
CA GLY A 99 11.20 11.41 20.40
C GLY A 99 10.03 11.97 19.58
N VAL A 100 9.46 11.19 18.66
CA VAL A 100 8.30 11.59 17.86
C VAL A 100 7.02 11.17 18.58
N PRO A 101 6.05 12.09 18.81
CA PRO A 101 4.79 11.73 19.45
C PRO A 101 3.96 10.77 18.58
N LEU A 102 3.25 9.85 19.21
CA LEU A 102 2.38 8.90 18.53
C LEU A 102 0.94 9.45 18.40
N ASP A 103 0.79 10.66 17.87
CA ASP A 103 -0.49 11.34 17.69
C ASP A 103 -0.56 12.09 16.34
N ASP A 104 -1.58 12.94 16.15
CA ASP A 104 -1.78 13.72 14.92
C ASP A 104 -0.65 14.72 14.63
N ARG A 105 0.25 14.97 15.59
CA ARG A 105 1.43 15.84 15.43
C ARG A 105 2.67 15.07 15.00
N ALA A 106 2.60 13.75 14.86
CA ALA A 106 3.72 12.94 14.39
C ALA A 106 4.36 13.56 13.13
N PHE A 107 5.68 13.72 13.17
CA PHE A 107 6.51 14.29 12.10
C PHE A 107 6.28 15.77 11.75
N THR A 108 5.30 16.46 12.35
CA THR A 108 4.98 17.87 12.00
C THR A 108 6.10 18.87 12.31
N THR A 109 6.99 18.53 13.23
CA THR A 109 8.13 19.37 13.65
C THR A 109 9.46 18.87 13.09
N MET A 110 9.44 17.89 12.18
CA MET A 110 10.65 17.30 11.61
C MET A 110 10.98 17.92 10.26
N THR A 111 12.27 18.00 9.95
CA THR A 111 12.73 18.28 8.59
C THR A 111 12.54 17.05 7.72
N ASP A 112 12.47 17.22 6.39
CA ASP A 112 12.41 16.11 5.45
C ASP A 112 13.56 15.12 5.69
N GLN A 113 14.78 15.62 5.91
CA GLN A 113 15.94 14.75 6.21
C GLN A 113 15.75 13.97 7.50
N GLY A 114 15.29 14.61 8.58
CA GLY A 114 15.05 13.92 9.86
C GLY A 114 13.94 12.86 9.76
N LEU A 115 12.90 13.14 8.98
CA LEU A 115 11.85 12.18 8.64
C LEU A 115 12.42 11.01 7.85
N TRP A 116 13.22 11.27 6.82
CA TRP A 116 13.89 10.25 6.02
C TRP A 116 14.77 9.33 6.86
N ASP A 117 15.63 9.91 7.70
CA ASP A 117 16.53 9.15 8.57
C ASP A 117 15.74 8.22 9.52
N THR A 118 14.63 8.74 10.08
CA THR A 118 13.73 7.96 10.94
C THR A 118 13.07 6.82 10.19
N LEU A 119 12.44 7.08 9.05
CA LEU A 119 11.70 6.07 8.29
C LEU A 119 12.62 4.98 7.71
N VAL A 120 13.84 5.34 7.28
CA VAL A 120 14.84 4.40 6.78
C VAL A 120 15.37 3.50 7.90
N ALA A 121 15.63 4.07 9.09
CA ALA A 121 16.09 3.32 10.25
C ALA A 121 15.09 2.24 10.72
N LEU A 122 13.79 2.43 10.47
CA LEU A 122 12.74 1.48 10.83
C LEU A 122 12.67 0.23 9.91
N ALA A 123 13.53 0.12 8.89
CA ALA A 123 13.54 -0.97 7.91
C ALA A 123 12.19 -1.20 7.18
N VAL A 124 11.32 -0.18 7.14
CA VAL A 124 10.00 -0.19 6.46
C VAL A 124 10.14 0.10 4.97
N ALA A 125 11.27 0.68 4.56
CA ALA A 125 11.54 1.09 3.20
C ALA A 125 12.02 -0.10 2.35
N THR A 126 11.09 -0.93 1.88
CA THR A 126 11.37 -1.77 0.71
C THR A 126 11.24 -0.95 -0.57
N GLN A 127 12.41 -0.69 -1.19
CA GLN A 127 12.71 -0.26 -2.56
C GLN A 127 12.20 1.10 -3.08
N ALA A 128 13.11 2.07 -3.11
CA ALA A 128 13.10 3.17 -4.07
C ALA A 128 13.74 2.69 -5.38
N SER A 129 12.95 2.40 -6.42
CA SER A 129 13.42 2.28 -7.81
C SER A 129 12.26 2.20 -8.80
N PHE A 130 11.53 3.31 -9.02
CA PHE A 130 10.77 3.48 -10.27
C PHE A 130 10.32 4.94 -10.48
N GLN A 131 11.17 5.82 -11.04
CA GLN A 131 10.74 7.20 -11.36
C GLN A 131 11.09 7.74 -12.76
N GLU A 132 11.81 7.02 -13.63
CA GLU A 132 12.34 7.68 -14.85
C GLU A 132 11.46 7.60 -16.12
N SER A 133 10.24 7.05 -16.08
CA SER A 133 9.52 6.68 -17.32
C SER A 133 8.11 7.27 -17.53
N VAL A 134 7.50 7.87 -16.51
CA VAL A 134 6.13 8.40 -16.56
C VAL A 134 6.16 9.80 -15.95
N ALA A 135 5.41 10.75 -16.50
CA ALA A 135 5.30 12.09 -15.90
C ALA A 135 4.65 11.97 -14.51
N ASP A 136 5.02 12.84 -13.57
CA ASP A 136 4.59 12.75 -12.17
C ASP A 136 3.05 12.77 -12.02
N ASP A 137 2.35 13.50 -12.88
CA ASP A 137 0.88 13.61 -12.92
C ASP A 137 0.19 12.37 -13.53
N GLU A 138 0.88 11.62 -14.40
CA GLU A 138 0.39 10.38 -15.00
C GLU A 138 0.70 9.13 -14.15
N MET A 139 1.67 9.21 -13.24
CA MET A 139 2.16 8.07 -12.46
C MET A 139 1.10 7.50 -11.52
N TYR A 140 0.42 8.36 -10.74
CA TYR A 140 -0.62 7.92 -9.82
C TYR A 140 -1.83 7.31 -10.56
N PRO A 141 -2.41 7.96 -11.59
CA PRO A 141 -3.46 7.36 -12.40
C PRO A 141 -3.09 6.02 -13.03
N LEU A 142 -1.89 5.90 -13.59
CA LEU A 142 -1.40 4.65 -14.16
C LEU A 142 -1.30 3.55 -13.10
N HIS A 143 -0.68 3.85 -11.95
CA HIS A 143 -0.52 2.91 -10.84
C HIS A 143 -1.87 2.36 -10.37
N MET A 144 -2.82 3.25 -10.07
CA MET A 144 -4.15 2.86 -9.58
C MET A 144 -4.93 2.05 -10.61
N ASN A 145 -4.89 2.45 -11.89
CA ASN A 145 -5.58 1.71 -12.94
C ASN A 145 -4.94 0.35 -13.25
N LEU A 146 -3.62 0.20 -13.08
CA LEU A 146 -2.95 -1.11 -13.16
C LEU A 146 -3.41 -2.06 -12.04
N ILE A 147 -3.49 -1.57 -10.80
CA ILE A 147 -4.01 -2.35 -9.66
C ILE A 147 -5.45 -2.79 -9.95
N ARG A 148 -6.31 -1.85 -10.39
CA ARG A 148 -7.70 -2.14 -10.74
C ARG A 148 -7.78 -3.18 -11.86
N HIS A 149 -6.99 -3.02 -12.92
CA HIS A 149 -6.94 -3.96 -14.03
C HIS A 149 -6.52 -5.37 -13.59
N GLY A 150 -5.51 -5.49 -12.72
CA GLY A 150 -5.09 -6.78 -12.15
C GLY A 150 -6.17 -7.48 -11.33
N ARG A 151 -7.04 -6.71 -10.66
CA ARG A 151 -8.12 -7.24 -9.82
C ARG A 151 -9.39 -7.61 -10.60
N GLU A 152 -9.70 -6.85 -11.65
CA GLU A 152 -10.96 -7.02 -12.39
C GLU A 152 -10.80 -7.88 -13.67
N VAL A 153 -9.65 -7.80 -14.34
CA VAL A 153 -9.43 -8.40 -15.67
C VAL A 153 -8.24 -9.35 -15.68
N CYS A 154 -7.05 -8.90 -15.30
CA CYS A 154 -5.80 -9.66 -15.35
C CYS A 154 -5.53 -10.43 -14.03
N THR A 155 -6.53 -11.16 -13.54
CA THR A 155 -6.47 -11.90 -12.27
C THR A 155 -5.49 -13.07 -12.30
N ALA A 156 -4.94 -13.46 -11.14
CA ALA A 156 -3.89 -14.48 -11.03
C ALA A 156 -4.29 -15.89 -11.51
N GLU A 157 -5.53 -16.33 -11.27
CA GLU A 157 -5.94 -17.70 -11.61
C GLU A 157 -6.45 -17.84 -13.05
N ARG A 158 -7.42 -17.00 -13.46
CA ARG A 158 -8.07 -17.07 -14.79
C ARG A 158 -8.37 -15.67 -15.33
N PRO A 159 -7.38 -14.98 -15.91
CA PRO A 159 -7.57 -13.65 -16.47
C PRO A 159 -8.59 -13.67 -17.63
N ARG A 160 -9.32 -12.56 -17.81
CA ARG A 160 -10.29 -12.36 -18.89
C ARG A 160 -9.62 -11.77 -20.12
N CYS A 161 -8.75 -12.53 -20.75
CA CYS A 161 -7.90 -12.03 -21.84
C CYS A 161 -8.72 -11.58 -23.07
N SER A 162 -9.91 -12.15 -23.28
CA SER A 162 -10.85 -11.78 -24.34
C SER A 162 -11.40 -10.36 -24.21
N GLU A 163 -11.62 -9.92 -22.97
CA GLU A 163 -12.15 -8.59 -22.58
C GLU A 163 -11.04 -7.56 -22.30
N CYS A 164 -9.77 -7.96 -22.34
CA CYS A 164 -8.65 -7.12 -21.92
C CYS A 164 -8.33 -5.99 -22.93
N VAL A 165 -8.43 -4.74 -22.49
CA VAL A 165 -8.10 -3.53 -23.28
C VAL A 165 -6.61 -3.44 -23.70
N LEU A 166 -5.75 -4.27 -23.10
CA LEU A 166 -4.32 -4.35 -23.39
C LEU A 166 -3.96 -5.59 -24.23
N ARG A 167 -4.94 -6.37 -24.73
CA ARG A 167 -4.72 -7.70 -25.34
C ARG A 167 -3.65 -7.73 -26.43
N ASP A 168 -3.66 -6.78 -27.36
CA ASP A 168 -2.68 -6.63 -28.46
C ASP A 168 -1.32 -6.08 -28.00
N LEU A 169 -1.28 -5.44 -26.83
CA LEU A 169 -0.04 -4.98 -26.18
C LEU A 169 0.46 -5.96 -25.12
N CYS A 170 -0.24 -7.07 -24.86
CA CYS A 170 0.02 -7.96 -23.73
C CYS A 170 1.05 -9.03 -24.08
N PRO A 171 2.16 -9.17 -23.32
CA PRO A 171 3.13 -10.24 -23.55
C PRO A 171 2.66 -11.61 -23.03
N ARG A 172 1.52 -11.68 -22.32
CA ARG A 172 0.93 -12.90 -21.75
C ARG A 172 1.87 -13.71 -20.84
N ILE A 173 2.77 -13.04 -20.13
CA ILE A 173 3.70 -13.68 -19.18
C ILE A 173 2.90 -14.42 -18.10
N GLY A 174 3.16 -15.72 -17.93
CA GLY A 174 2.54 -16.55 -16.89
C GLY A 174 1.07 -16.94 -17.13
N VAL A 175 0.47 -16.58 -18.27
CA VAL A 175 -0.93 -16.93 -18.57
C VAL A 175 -0.99 -18.34 -19.16
N THR A 176 -1.32 -19.33 -18.34
CA THR A 176 -1.50 -20.73 -18.77
C THR A 176 -2.95 -21.06 -19.16
N SER A 177 -3.93 -20.30 -18.66
CA SER A 177 -5.34 -20.40 -19.04
C SER A 177 -6.02 -19.03 -18.96
N SER A 178 -7.06 -18.79 -19.75
CA SER A 178 -7.83 -17.54 -19.74
C SER A 178 -9.32 -17.80 -19.95
N ARG A 179 -10.17 -16.96 -19.36
CA ARG A 179 -11.60 -16.93 -19.64
C ARG A 179 -11.88 -16.18 -20.95
#